data_AF-A0A7J8MVY2-F1
#
_entry.id   AF-A0A7J8MVY2-F1
#
_cell.length_a   1.000
_cell.length_b   1.000
_cell.length_c   1.000
_cell.angle_alpha   90.00
_cell.angle_beta   90.00
_cell.angle_gamma   90.00
#
_symmetry.space_group_name_H-M   'P 1'
#
loop_
_entity.id
_entity.type
_entity.pdbx_description
1 polymer ?
#
loop_
_entity_poly.entity_id
_entity_poly.type
_entity_poly.pdbx_seq_one_letter_code
_entity_poly.pdbx_strand_id
1 'polypeptide(L)'
;PPPPPSTPPPPPPPPSPSPSDCGDFSYCSSDETCCCLFEFYDYCLIYGCCEYENAVCCTGTEYCCPSDYPICDVQEGLCLKNAGDYLGVAARKRKVAKHKLPWTKIEETEKTYQPLQWKRNPFAAMR
;
A
#
# COMPACT_ATOMS: atom_id res chain seq x y z
N PRO A 1 -0.90 -54.50 -22.00
CA PRO A 1 -1.31 -53.10 -21.76
C PRO A 1 -0.08 -52.20 -21.58
N PRO A 2 0.11 -51.16 -22.42
CA PRO A 2 1.17 -50.18 -22.18
C PRO A 2 0.84 -49.36 -20.92
N PRO A 3 1.85 -48.90 -20.16
CA PRO A 3 1.63 -48.05 -19.00
C PRO A 3 1.01 -46.70 -19.43
N PRO A 4 0.16 -46.09 -18.59
CA PRO A 4 -0.40 -44.78 -18.88
C PRO A 4 0.73 -43.73 -19.00
N PRO A 5 0.61 -42.75 -19.90
CA PRO A 5 1.60 -41.69 -20.03
C PRO A 5 1.67 -40.87 -18.73
N SER A 6 2.87 -40.74 -18.16
CA SER A 6 3.12 -39.91 -16.99
C SER A 6 2.94 -38.44 -17.37
N THR A 7 1.96 -37.77 -16.77
CA THR A 7 1.76 -36.33 -16.95
C THR A 7 2.94 -35.56 -16.35
N PRO A 8 3.49 -34.55 -17.05
CA PRO A 8 4.57 -33.73 -16.51
C PRO A 8 4.09 -32.97 -15.26
N PRO A 9 4.99 -32.73 -14.28
CA PRO A 9 4.66 -31.96 -13.08
C PRO A 9 4.22 -30.54 -13.46
N PRO A 10 3.31 -29.93 -12.68
CA PRO A 10 2.90 -28.55 -12.90
C PRO A 10 4.12 -27.62 -12.80
N PRO A 11 4.18 -26.55 -13.61
CA PRO A 11 5.25 -25.58 -13.53
C PRO A 11 5.30 -24.96 -12.12
N PRO A 12 6.50 -24.57 -11.63
CA PRO A 12 6.61 -23.88 -10.35
C PRO A 12 5.79 -22.59 -10.37
N PRO A 13 5.21 -22.18 -9.22
CA PRO A 13 4.52 -20.90 -9.12
C PRO A 13 5.48 -19.78 -9.54
N PRO A 14 4.98 -18.76 -10.26
CA PRO A 14 5.82 -17.63 -10.67
C PRO A 14 6.47 -17.00 -9.42
N PRO A 15 7.72 -16.52 -9.53
CA PRO A 15 8.38 -15.84 -8.43
C PRO A 15 7.50 -14.67 -7.98
N SER A 16 7.28 -14.56 -6.66
CA SER A 16 6.57 -13.44 -6.07
C SER A 16 7.19 -12.14 -6.57
N PRO A 17 6.38 -11.18 -7.00
CA PRO A 17 6.89 -10.05 -7.74
C PRO A 17 7.69 -9.15 -6.77
N SER A 18 8.85 -8.71 -7.22
CA SER A 18 9.85 -8.01 -6.39
C SER A 18 9.32 -6.65 -5.92
N PRO A 19 9.60 -6.24 -4.67
CA PRO A 19 9.13 -4.96 -4.16
C PRO A 19 9.63 -3.79 -5.01
N SER A 20 8.72 -2.84 -5.29
CA SER A 20 9.00 -1.58 -5.98
C SER A 20 9.57 -0.58 -4.98
N ASP A 21 10.78 -0.10 -5.22
CA ASP A 21 11.44 0.84 -4.32
C ASP A 21 10.84 2.25 -4.45
N CYS A 22 10.42 2.83 -3.33
CA CYS A 22 9.85 4.17 -3.24
C CYS A 22 10.83 5.10 -2.50
N GLY A 23 11.69 5.78 -3.24
CA GLY A 23 12.77 6.60 -2.65
C GLY A 23 13.80 5.75 -1.90
N ASP A 24 14.56 6.38 -1.00
CA ASP A 24 15.70 5.74 -0.33
C ASP A 24 15.29 4.79 0.82
N PHE A 25 14.18 5.09 1.49
CA PHE A 25 13.83 4.44 2.77
C PHE A 25 12.48 3.71 2.77
N SER A 26 11.78 3.65 1.63
CA SER A 26 10.45 3.03 1.55
C SER A 26 10.31 2.12 0.33
N TYR A 27 9.36 1.20 0.38
CA TYR A 27 9.03 0.28 -0.71
C TYR A 27 7.54 -0.09 -0.69
N CYS A 28 7.03 -0.46 -1.86
CA CYS A 28 5.70 -1.00 -2.08
C CYS A 28 5.78 -2.42 -2.65
N SER A 29 4.64 -3.12 -2.69
CA SER A 29 4.54 -4.38 -3.40
C SER A 29 4.66 -4.14 -4.91
N SER A 30 5.01 -5.17 -5.68
CA SER A 30 5.27 -4.99 -7.11
C SER A 30 4.05 -4.58 -7.94
N ASP A 31 2.86 -4.93 -7.46
CA ASP A 31 1.55 -4.60 -8.02
C ASP A 31 1.03 -3.24 -7.53
N GLU A 32 1.82 -2.55 -6.70
CA GLU A 32 1.49 -1.26 -6.14
C GLU A 32 2.36 -0.15 -6.76
N THR A 33 1.78 1.04 -6.87
CA THR A 33 2.49 2.23 -7.36
C THR A 33 2.92 3.13 -6.22
N CYS A 34 4.19 3.55 -6.23
CA CYS A 34 4.74 4.53 -5.29
C CYS A 34 4.24 5.94 -5.60
N CYS A 35 3.60 6.59 -4.63
CA CYS A 35 3.15 7.97 -4.73
C CYS A 35 3.64 8.80 -3.53
N CYS A 36 3.91 10.09 -3.74
CA CYS A 36 4.26 10.96 -2.63
C CYS A 36 3.02 11.41 -1.85
N LEU A 37 2.96 11.12 -0.55
CA LEU A 37 1.90 11.57 0.35
C LEU A 37 2.18 12.96 0.92
N PHE A 38 3.43 13.24 1.26
CA PHE A 38 3.83 14.51 1.83
C PHE A 38 5.13 15.00 1.18
N GLU A 39 5.01 16.08 0.42
CA GLU A 39 6.10 16.72 -0.30
C GLU A 39 6.50 18.01 0.41
N PHE A 40 7.81 18.25 0.54
CA PHE A 40 8.39 19.42 1.18
C PHE A 40 9.64 19.84 0.40
N TYR A 41 9.61 21.02 -0.24
CA TYR A 41 10.71 21.56 -1.07
C TYR A 41 11.28 20.53 -2.08
N ASP A 42 10.41 19.95 -2.92
CA ASP A 42 10.76 18.93 -3.94
C ASP A 42 11.26 17.58 -3.38
N TYR A 43 11.23 17.39 -2.06
CA TYR A 43 11.51 16.11 -1.42
C TYR A 43 10.23 15.48 -0.89
N CYS A 44 10.04 14.20 -1.22
CA CYS A 44 8.98 13.43 -0.61
C CYS A 44 9.41 12.91 0.77
N LEU A 45 8.77 13.40 1.83
CA LEU A 45 9.04 12.94 3.19
C LEU A 45 8.32 11.63 3.52
N ILE A 46 7.14 11.42 2.92
CA ILE A 46 6.32 10.24 3.16
C ILE A 46 5.85 9.68 1.83
N TYR A 47 6.23 8.45 1.55
CA TYR A 47 5.73 7.69 0.41
C TYR A 47 4.50 6.88 0.80
N GLY A 48 3.59 6.72 -0.16
CA GLY A 48 2.42 5.85 -0.06
C GLY A 48 2.32 4.90 -1.25
N CYS A 49 1.77 3.72 -1.00
CA CYS A 49 1.46 2.70 -1.98
C CYS A 49 0.01 2.83 -2.44
N CYS A 50 -0.19 2.91 -3.74
CA CYS A 50 -1.48 2.73 -4.36
C CYS A 50 -1.66 1.27 -4.78
N GLU A 51 -2.82 0.67 -4.50
CA GLU A 51 -3.13 -0.72 -4.87
C GLU A 51 -3.32 -0.95 -6.38
N TYR A 52 -3.23 0.10 -7.20
CA TYR A 52 -3.29 -0.03 -8.65
C TYR A 52 -1.89 -0.11 -9.24
N GLU A 53 -1.74 -1.01 -10.21
CA GLU A 53 -0.58 -1.05 -11.09
C GLU A 53 -0.60 0.19 -12.01
N ASN A 54 0.53 0.89 -12.10
CA ASN A 54 0.65 2.13 -12.89
C ASN A 54 -0.39 3.21 -12.53
N ALA A 55 -0.65 3.39 -11.23
CA ALA A 55 -1.60 4.38 -10.75
C ALA A 55 -1.13 5.82 -11.02
N VAL A 56 -2.09 6.71 -11.21
CA VAL A 56 -1.84 8.15 -11.24
C VAL A 56 -1.94 8.71 -9.82
N CYS A 57 -0.88 9.37 -9.38
CA CYS A 57 -0.82 10.00 -8.08
C CYS A 57 -1.45 11.40 -8.13
N CYS A 58 -2.58 11.58 -7.45
CA CYS A 58 -3.16 12.91 -7.22
C CYS A 58 -2.28 13.75 -6.27
N THR A 59 -1.57 14.74 -6.80
CA THR A 59 -0.65 15.61 -6.06
C THR A 59 -1.35 16.35 -4.90
N GLY A 60 -0.67 16.48 -3.76
CA GLY A 60 -1.22 17.18 -2.59
C GLY A 60 -2.33 16.44 -1.85
N THR A 61 -2.57 15.17 -2.18
CA THR A 61 -3.60 14.35 -1.55
C THR A 61 -3.10 12.95 -1.24
N GLU A 62 -3.85 12.24 -0.40
CA GLU A 62 -3.64 10.83 -0.11
C GLU A 62 -4.31 9.88 -1.11
N TYR A 63 -4.90 10.39 -2.19
CA TYR A 63 -5.66 9.61 -3.15
C TYR A 63 -4.88 9.27 -4.41
N CYS A 64 -5.16 8.13 -5.01
CA CYS A 64 -4.62 7.70 -6.28
C CYS A 64 -5.73 7.18 -7.18
N CYS A 65 -5.48 7.28 -8.47
CA CYS A 65 -6.40 6.87 -9.51
C CYS A 65 -5.80 5.74 -10.37
N PRO A 66 -6.62 4.85 -10.93
CA PRO A 66 -6.13 3.86 -11.89
C PRO A 66 -5.72 4.55 -13.20
N SER A 67 -4.83 3.92 -13.97
CA SER A 67 -4.35 4.47 -15.25
C SER A 67 -5.46 4.77 -16.27
N ASP A 68 -6.60 4.05 -16.19
CA ASP A 68 -7.75 4.27 -17.08
C ASP A 68 -8.54 5.55 -16.76
N TYR A 69 -8.37 6.09 -15.55
CA TYR A 69 -9.05 7.29 -15.06
C TYR A 69 -8.02 8.26 -14.47
N PRO A 70 -7.19 8.90 -15.31
CA PRO A 70 -6.03 9.65 -14.84
C PRO A 70 -6.36 11.00 -14.20
N ILE A 71 -7.60 11.49 -14.34
CA ILE A 71 -7.99 12.83 -13.86
C ILE A 71 -8.51 12.73 -12.42
N CYS A 72 -7.82 13.38 -11.49
CA CYS A 72 -8.20 13.40 -10.09
C CYS A 72 -9.21 14.52 -9.79
N ASP A 73 -10.44 14.16 -9.45
CA ASP A 73 -11.38 15.05 -8.77
C ASP A 73 -11.28 14.84 -7.26
N VAL A 74 -10.44 15.66 -6.64
CA VAL A 74 -10.16 15.59 -5.19
C VAL A 74 -11.35 16.07 -4.36
N GLN A 75 -12.20 16.95 -4.89
CA GLN A 75 -13.32 17.52 -4.14
C GLN A 75 -14.41 16.46 -3.93
N GLU A 76 -14.74 15.74 -5.00
CA GLU A 76 -15.74 14.68 -4.97
C GLU A 76 -15.14 13.30 -4.61
N GLY A 77 -13.81 13.18 -4.58
CA GLY A 77 -13.10 11.93 -4.31
C GLY A 77 -13.25 10.92 -5.45
N LEU A 78 -13.28 11.39 -6.69
CA LEU A 78 -13.49 10.60 -7.90
C LEU A 78 -12.28 10.70 -8.84
N CYS A 79 -12.13 9.68 -9.68
CA CYS A 79 -11.21 9.63 -10.79
C CYS A 79 -12.02 9.62 -12.08
N LEU A 80 -11.77 10.60 -12.93
CA LEU A 80 -12.46 10.80 -14.20
C LEU A 80 -11.57 10.35 -15.36
N LYS A 81 -12.21 9.97 -16.45
CA LYS A 81 -11.51 9.58 -17.67
C LYS A 81 -11.08 10.81 -18.46
N ASN A 82 -11.97 11.79 -18.58
CA ASN A 82 -11.71 13.08 -19.23
C ASN A 82 -12.08 14.24 -18.29
N ALA A 83 -11.50 15.41 -18.56
CA ALA A 83 -11.86 16.63 -17.87
C ALA A 83 -13.31 17.01 -18.18
N GLY A 84 -14.15 17.16 -17.16
CA GLY A 84 -15.56 17.53 -17.28
C GLY A 84 -16.54 16.36 -17.35
N ASP A 85 -16.07 15.11 -17.23
CA ASP A 85 -16.95 13.97 -17.03
C ASP A 85 -17.63 14.06 -15.66
N TYR A 86 -18.94 13.78 -15.59
CA TYR A 86 -19.72 13.79 -14.35
C TYR A 86 -19.77 12.42 -13.65
N LEU A 87 -19.24 11.39 -14.32
CA LEU A 87 -19.18 10.01 -13.82
C LEU A 87 -17.72 9.57 -13.79
N GLY A 88 -17.31 9.01 -12.65
CA GLY A 88 -15.97 8.52 -12.41
C GLY A 88 -15.96 7.29 -11.53
N VAL A 89 -14.76 6.74 -11.35
CA VAL A 89 -14.52 5.69 -10.35
C VAL A 89 -14.07 6.32 -9.04
N ALA A 90 -14.33 5.68 -7.91
CA ALA A 90 -13.88 6.20 -6.62
C ALA A 90 -12.36 6.30 -6.55
N ALA A 91 -11.85 7.45 -6.11
CA ALA A 91 -10.43 7.63 -5.87
C ALA A 91 -10.00 6.75 -4.70
N ARG A 92 -8.88 6.04 -4.88
CA ARG A 92 -8.41 5.09 -3.88
C ARG A 92 -7.46 5.77 -2.92
N LYS A 93 -7.70 5.61 -1.63
CA LYS A 93 -6.76 6.10 -0.62
C LYS A 93 -5.50 5.23 -0.62
N ARG A 94 -4.34 5.87 -0.64
CA ARG A 94 -3.03 5.23 -0.59
C ARG A 94 -2.74 4.74 0.83
N LYS A 95 -1.99 3.66 0.94
CA LYS A 95 -1.44 3.17 2.21
C LYS A 95 -0.05 3.75 2.41
N VAL A 96 0.39 3.96 3.64
CA VAL A 96 1.78 4.37 3.89
C VAL A 96 2.72 3.26 3.41
N ALA A 97 3.77 3.64 2.68
CA ALA A 97 4.74 2.69 2.16
C ALA A 97 5.51 2.01 3.28
N LYS A 98 5.93 0.77 3.07
CA LYS A 98 6.70 0.03 4.06
C LYS A 98 8.09 0.64 4.15
N HIS A 99 8.58 0.87 5.37
CA HIS A 99 9.93 1.40 5.56
C HIS A 99 10.98 0.30 5.46
N LYS A 100 12.11 0.60 4.80
CA LYS A 100 13.30 -0.25 4.68
C LYS A 100 14.20 -0.21 5.92
N LEU A 101 13.77 0.52 6.95
CA LEU A 101 14.65 0.91 8.04
C LEU A 101 14.84 -0.24 9.05
N PRO A 102 16.06 -0.46 9.55
CA PRO A 102 16.42 -1.62 10.37
C PRO A 102 15.72 -1.66 11.74
N TRP A 103 15.13 -0.56 12.20
CA TRP A 103 14.42 -0.46 13.49
C TRP A 103 12.99 -0.97 13.48
N THR A 104 12.38 -1.21 12.31
CA THR A 104 11.04 -1.82 12.21
C THR A 104 11.00 -3.24 12.80
N LYS A 105 12.12 -3.97 12.73
CA LYS A 105 12.33 -5.24 13.45
C LYS A 105 12.16 -5.11 14.97
N ILE A 106 12.46 -3.95 15.54
CA ILE A 106 12.46 -3.72 16.99
C ILE A 106 11.02 -3.51 17.48
N GLU A 107 10.19 -2.74 16.75
CA GLU A 107 8.76 -2.54 17.06
C GLU A 107 7.93 -3.83 16.96
N GLU A 108 8.23 -4.69 15.97
CA GLU A 108 7.55 -5.98 15.81
C GLU A 108 7.92 -6.99 16.91
N THR A 109 9.18 -6.90 17.39
CA THR A 109 9.66 -7.66 18.55
C THR A 109 9.03 -7.17 19.86
N GLU A 110 8.82 -5.86 20.02
CA GLU A 110 8.18 -5.27 21.21
C GLU A 110 6.70 -5.65 21.31
N LYS A 111 5.95 -5.69 20.19
CA LYS A 111 4.57 -6.18 20.18
C LYS A 111 4.46 -7.66 20.55
N THR A 112 5.47 -8.46 20.22
CA THR A 112 5.50 -9.90 20.54
C THR A 112 5.95 -10.17 21.98
N TYR A 113 6.76 -9.28 22.57
CA TYR A 113 7.31 -9.44 23.92
C TYR A 113 6.65 -8.46 24.92
N GLN A 114 5.34 -8.54 25.08
CA GLN A 114 4.63 -7.99 26.24
C GLN A 114 4.16 -9.13 27.16
N PRO A 115 5.00 -9.61 28.11
CA PRO A 115 4.60 -10.70 29.00
C PRO A 115 3.52 -10.30 30.02
N LEU A 116 3.23 -9.00 30.20
CA LEU A 116 2.22 -8.50 31.14
C LEU A 116 1.46 -7.31 30.55
N GLN A 117 0.21 -7.53 30.15
CA GLN A 117 -0.73 -6.44 29.84
C GLN A 117 -1.57 -6.12 31.08
N TRP A 118 -1.41 -4.92 31.63
CA TRP A 118 -2.22 -4.46 32.78
C TRP A 118 -3.63 -4.10 32.33
N LYS A 119 -4.61 -4.91 32.72
CA LYS A 119 -6.03 -4.58 32.56
C LYS A 119 -6.40 -3.56 33.63
N ARG A 120 -6.60 -2.29 33.23
CA ARG A 120 -7.05 -1.23 34.15
C ARG A 120 -8.47 -1.55 34.60
N ASN A 121 -8.67 -1.84 35.90
CA ASN A 121 -9.97 -2.17 36.46
C ASN A 121 -10.69 -0.86 36.85
N PRO A 122 -11.74 -0.43 36.12
CA PRO A 122 -12.36 0.89 36.32
C PRO A 122 -13.07 1.06 37.68
N PHE A 123 -13.22 -0.02 38.45
CA PHE A 123 -13.88 -0.01 39.77
C PHE A 123 -12.96 0.35 40.95
N ALA A 124 -11.66 0.58 40.74
CA ALA A 124 -10.73 0.90 41.83
C ALA A 124 -10.78 2.37 42.32
N ALA A 125 -11.51 3.24 41.62
CA ALA A 125 -11.57 4.69 41.89
C ALA A 125 -12.84 5.15 42.63
N MET A 126 -13.62 4.24 43.21
CA MET A 126 -14.83 4.60 43.96
C MET A 126 -14.65 4.21 45.44
N ARG A 127 -14.06 5.13 46.21
CA ARG A 127 -14.11 5.20 47.68
C ARG A 127 -14.48 6.61 48.06
#